data_AF-A0A5B8IHZ1-F1
#
_entry.id   AF-A0A5B8IHZ1-F1
#
_cell.length_a   1.000
_cell.length_b   1.000
_cell.length_c   1.000
_cell.angle_alpha   90.00
_cell.angle_beta   90.00
_cell.angle_gamma   90.00
#
_symmetry.space_group_name_H-M   'P 1'
#
loop_
_entity.id
_entity.type
_entity.pdbx_description
1 polymer ?
#
loop_
_entity_poly.entity_id
_entity_poly.type
_entity_poly.pdbx_seq_one_letter_code
_entity_poly.pdbx_strand_id
1 'polypeptide(L)'
;MLTDGAEDAAVHGVALTERAIEAVRRDPGASALEYQRVPWVSDGIPAPMPEARLAEARFPSGRPLPPSLRAWLAFDTSLLARHGWFTPDGAFAPRPLSRLVGDEFGEPWAPEFQLFDDRFPECFLLPGGSDSRRFLTVTEPDALGEYPVLALDFDDLPYVGLMYPGFDVYTADTAGLLGLGFSTYSSLIDHGTYGPRMRHHAHHCFDGEPESQFPFCF
;
A
#
# COMPACT_ATOMS: atom_id res chain seq x y z
N MET A 1 21.63 -1.45 18.79
CA MET A 1 21.75 -0.18 19.53
C MET A 1 21.40 0.92 18.55
N LEU A 2 20.11 1.27 18.49
CA LEU A 2 19.58 2.28 17.59
C LEU A 2 20.01 3.64 18.14
N THR A 3 20.75 4.41 17.37
CA THR A 3 21.15 5.77 17.74
C THR A 3 19.97 6.71 17.56
N ASP A 4 19.53 7.31 18.67
CA ASP A 4 18.64 8.47 18.73
C ASP A 4 19.18 9.59 17.83
N GLY A 5 18.48 9.81 16.72
CA GLY A 5 18.50 11.06 15.97
C GLY A 5 17.21 11.80 16.28
N ALA A 6 17.34 12.95 16.93
CA ALA A 6 16.34 13.98 17.24
C ALA A 6 14.91 13.74 16.72
N GLU A 7 13.96 13.71 17.66
CA GLU A 7 12.50 13.67 17.49
C GLU A 7 11.98 14.60 16.38
N ASP A 8 11.86 14.05 15.16
CA ASP A 8 10.84 14.50 14.22
C ASP A 8 9.54 13.91 14.77
N ALA A 9 8.68 14.75 15.37
CA ALA A 9 7.37 14.31 15.85
C ALA A 9 6.74 13.48 14.74
N ALA A 10 6.36 12.23 15.03
CA ALA A 10 5.99 11.25 14.02
C ALA A 10 4.96 11.84 13.04
N VAL A 11 5.44 12.24 11.86
CA VAL A 11 4.59 12.84 10.84
C VAL A 11 3.78 11.70 10.24
N HIS A 12 2.47 11.86 10.21
CA HIS A 12 1.53 10.86 9.71
C HIS A 12 0.56 11.47 8.68
N GLY A 13 -0.14 10.59 7.96
CA GLY A 13 -1.23 10.96 7.05
C GLY A 13 -0.77 11.92 5.96
N VAL A 14 -1.60 12.92 5.67
CA VAL A 14 -1.38 13.88 4.58
C VAL A 14 -0.01 14.57 4.67
N ALA A 15 0.41 15.01 5.84
CA ALA A 15 1.68 15.72 6.00
C ALA A 15 2.89 14.83 5.63
N LEU A 16 2.81 13.53 5.91
CA LEU A 16 3.85 12.59 5.53
C LEU A 16 3.85 12.34 4.02
N THR A 17 2.66 12.20 3.42
CA THR A 17 2.51 12.09 1.96
C THR A 17 2.99 13.33 1.24
N GLU A 18 2.74 14.53 1.75
CA GLU A 18 3.23 15.78 1.16
C GLU A 18 4.76 15.85 1.13
N ARG A 19 5.44 15.33 2.16
CA ARG A 19 6.91 15.18 2.16
C ARG A 19 7.38 14.23 1.06
N ALA A 20 6.68 13.11 0.86
CA ALA A 20 6.98 12.16 -0.21
C ALA A 20 6.74 12.77 -1.59
N ILE A 21 5.62 13.46 -1.80
CA ILE A 21 5.32 14.21 -3.02
C ILE A 21 6.42 15.23 -3.31
N GLU A 22 6.87 15.97 -2.29
CA GLU A 22 7.93 16.96 -2.45
C GLU A 22 9.28 16.31 -2.79
N ALA A 23 9.61 15.14 -2.23
CA ALA A 23 10.78 14.38 -2.65
C ALA A 23 10.68 13.97 -4.12
N VAL A 24 9.53 13.46 -4.55
CA VAL A 24 9.27 13.02 -5.92
C VAL A 24 9.26 14.20 -6.90
N ARG A 25 8.78 15.37 -6.52
CA ARG A 25 8.83 16.58 -7.37
C ARG A 25 10.25 16.99 -7.74
N ARG A 26 11.23 16.72 -6.89
CA ARG A 26 12.64 17.07 -7.15
C ARG A 26 13.28 16.17 -8.19
N ASP A 27 12.85 14.92 -8.27
CA ASP A 27 13.29 13.97 -9.29
C ASP A 27 12.14 13.02 -9.69
N PRO A 28 11.21 13.47 -10.55
CA PRO A 28 10.03 12.68 -10.91
C PRO A 28 10.38 11.43 -11.74
N GLY A 29 11.59 11.41 -12.34
CA GLY A 29 12.13 10.28 -13.08
C GLY A 29 12.89 9.27 -12.22
N ALA A 30 13.13 9.58 -10.94
CA ALA A 30 13.71 8.64 -9.99
C ALA A 30 12.86 7.39 -9.89
N SER A 31 13.52 6.26 -9.65
CA SER A 31 12.82 4.99 -9.48
C SER A 31 12.15 4.94 -8.11
N ALA A 32 10.90 4.47 -8.08
CA ALA A 32 10.20 4.08 -6.87
C ALA A 32 10.76 2.79 -6.27
N LEU A 33 11.48 1.98 -7.05
CA LEU A 33 12.08 0.72 -6.63
C LEU A 33 13.59 0.74 -6.83
N GLU A 34 14.34 0.20 -5.87
CA GLU A 34 15.81 0.18 -5.92
C GLU A 34 16.37 -0.86 -6.91
N TYR A 35 15.65 -1.97 -7.12
CA TYR A 35 16.10 -3.13 -7.89
C TYR A 35 15.55 -3.18 -9.32
N GLN A 36 14.57 -2.32 -9.66
CA GLN A 36 13.98 -2.22 -10.99
C GLN A 36 13.68 -0.77 -11.30
N ARG A 37 13.93 -0.32 -12.54
CA ARG A 37 13.59 1.04 -12.96
C ARG A 37 12.07 1.20 -13.13
N VAL A 38 11.42 1.77 -12.13
CA VAL A 38 9.99 2.13 -12.12
C VAL A 38 9.87 3.61 -11.77
N PRO A 39 9.82 4.53 -12.75
CA PRO A 39 9.83 5.97 -12.45
C PRO A 39 8.61 6.37 -11.60
N TRP A 40 8.78 7.27 -10.64
CA TRP A 40 7.65 7.78 -9.85
C TRP A 40 6.57 8.39 -10.73
N VAL A 41 6.96 9.19 -11.72
CA VAL A 41 6.03 9.87 -12.63
C VAL A 41 6.34 9.48 -14.07
N SER A 42 5.32 9.06 -14.82
CA SER A 42 5.47 8.78 -16.25
C SER A 42 5.99 10.02 -16.99
N ASP A 43 7.03 9.84 -17.80
CA ASP A 43 7.64 10.90 -18.60
C ASP A 43 8.13 12.14 -17.81
N GLY A 44 8.21 12.02 -16.47
CA GLY A 44 8.61 13.10 -15.57
C GLY A 44 7.59 14.23 -15.39
N ILE A 45 6.38 14.11 -15.93
CA ILE A 45 5.33 15.15 -15.86
C ILE A 45 4.13 14.63 -15.04
N PRO A 46 3.83 15.22 -13.88
CA PRO A 46 2.71 14.78 -13.05
C PRO A 46 1.38 14.87 -13.79
N ALA A 47 0.56 13.83 -13.65
CA ALA A 47 -0.78 13.73 -14.20
C ALA A 47 -1.80 13.70 -13.05
N PRO A 48 -2.19 14.86 -12.48
CA PRO A 48 -3.10 14.90 -11.35
C PRO A 48 -4.52 14.49 -11.75
N MET A 49 -5.23 13.85 -10.82
CA MET A 49 -6.67 13.62 -10.95
C MET A 49 -7.41 14.96 -10.93
N PRO A 50 -8.35 15.20 -11.86
CA PRO A 50 -9.14 16.45 -11.87
C PRO A 50 -9.86 16.67 -10.53
N GLU A 51 -9.86 17.90 -10.03
CA GLU A 51 -10.40 18.25 -8.70
C GLU A 51 -11.86 17.81 -8.52
N ALA A 52 -12.71 18.05 -9.53
CA ALA A 52 -14.11 17.63 -9.50
C ALA A 52 -14.25 16.09 -9.36
N ARG A 53 -13.42 15.33 -10.08
CA ARG A 53 -13.39 13.86 -9.96
C ARG A 53 -12.89 13.44 -8.58
N LEU A 54 -11.84 14.08 -8.10
CA LEU A 54 -11.25 13.77 -6.80
C LEU A 54 -12.26 14.01 -5.68
N ALA A 55 -12.98 15.13 -5.68
CA ALA A 55 -13.98 15.49 -4.66
C ALA A 55 -15.04 14.38 -4.46
N GLU A 56 -15.50 13.80 -5.57
CA GLU A 56 -16.50 12.73 -5.59
C GLU A 56 -15.91 11.32 -5.42
N ALA A 57 -14.59 11.17 -5.56
CA ALA A 57 -13.92 9.88 -5.59
C ALA A 57 -14.14 9.08 -4.30
N ARG A 58 -14.58 7.82 -4.48
CA ARG A 58 -14.77 6.77 -3.47
C ARG A 58 -14.28 5.46 -4.07
N PHE A 59 -13.92 4.50 -3.21
CA PHE A 59 -13.73 3.13 -3.66
C PHE A 59 -15.06 2.52 -4.11
N PRO A 60 -15.05 1.48 -4.97
CA PRO A 60 -16.27 0.80 -5.41
C PRO A 60 -17.21 0.32 -4.31
N SER A 61 -16.72 -0.05 -3.12
CA SER A 61 -17.59 -0.30 -1.94
C SER A 61 -18.34 0.92 -1.40
N GLY A 62 -18.05 2.13 -1.90
CA GLY A 62 -18.53 3.39 -1.36
C GLY A 62 -17.68 3.93 -0.20
N ARG A 63 -16.67 3.18 0.26
CA ARG A 63 -15.73 3.62 1.29
C ARG A 63 -14.93 4.86 0.82
N PRO A 64 -14.61 5.79 1.73
CA PRO A 64 -13.81 6.96 1.39
C PRO A 64 -12.38 6.57 1.01
N LEU A 65 -11.75 7.36 0.14
CA LEU A 65 -10.30 7.27 -0.08
C LEU A 65 -9.54 7.71 1.19
N PRO A 66 -8.37 7.12 1.47
CA PRO A 66 -7.45 7.66 2.47
C PRO A 66 -7.11 9.11 2.19
N PRO A 67 -6.99 9.96 3.23
CA PRO A 67 -6.50 11.32 3.07
C PRO A 67 -5.13 11.37 2.35
N SER A 68 -4.21 10.46 2.66
CA SER A 68 -2.91 10.33 2.00
C SER A 68 -3.05 10.05 0.49
N LEU A 69 -3.84 9.04 0.12
CA LEU A 69 -4.08 8.67 -1.27
C LEU A 69 -4.73 9.83 -2.03
N ARG A 70 -5.66 10.56 -1.41
CA ARG A 70 -6.28 11.74 -2.01
C ARG A 70 -5.24 12.82 -2.30
N ALA A 71 -4.32 13.09 -1.37
CA ALA A 71 -3.23 14.03 -1.58
C ALA A 71 -2.30 13.59 -2.72
N TRP A 72 -2.00 12.29 -2.80
CA TRP A 72 -1.21 11.73 -3.89
C TRP A 72 -1.90 11.84 -5.25
N LEU A 73 -3.19 11.46 -5.35
CA LEU A 73 -3.95 11.54 -6.59
C LEU A 73 -4.15 12.99 -7.06
N ALA A 74 -4.15 13.97 -6.15
CA ALA A 74 -4.13 15.40 -6.50
C ALA A 74 -2.80 15.84 -7.13
N PHE A 75 -1.73 15.04 -6.95
CA PHE A 75 -0.42 15.28 -7.53
C PHE A 75 -0.20 14.47 -8.80
N ASP A 76 -0.33 13.13 -8.74
CA ASP A 76 -0.07 12.24 -9.86
C ASP A 76 -0.89 10.94 -9.77
N THR A 77 -1.38 10.46 -10.92
CA THR A 77 -2.04 9.15 -11.05
C THR A 77 -1.20 8.15 -11.82
N SER A 78 -0.11 8.58 -12.46
CA SER A 78 0.59 7.82 -13.49
C SER A 78 1.22 6.53 -12.96
N LEU A 79 1.82 6.55 -11.76
CA LEU A 79 2.37 5.36 -11.12
C LEU A 79 1.29 4.29 -10.90
N LEU A 80 0.18 4.70 -10.31
CA LEU A 80 -0.93 3.83 -9.94
C LEU A 80 -1.64 3.28 -11.18
N ALA A 81 -1.77 4.10 -12.24
CA ALA A 81 -2.32 3.67 -13.52
C ALA A 81 -1.51 2.52 -14.15
N ARG A 82 -0.17 2.57 -14.07
CA ARG A 82 0.69 1.48 -14.55
C ARG A 82 0.56 0.18 -13.74
N HIS A 83 0.00 0.25 -12.53
CA HIS A 83 -0.29 -0.91 -11.68
C HIS A 83 -1.79 -1.28 -11.70
N GLY A 84 -2.53 -0.85 -12.73
CA GLY A 84 -3.89 -1.30 -12.99
C GLY A 84 -4.94 -0.71 -12.04
N TRP A 85 -4.67 0.43 -11.40
CA TRP A 85 -5.63 1.05 -10.48
C TRP A 85 -6.90 1.57 -11.16
N PHE A 86 -6.84 1.81 -12.47
CA PHE A 86 -7.91 2.46 -13.20
C PHE A 86 -8.37 1.62 -14.39
N THR A 87 -9.68 1.57 -14.57
CA THR A 87 -10.31 1.11 -15.82
C THR A 87 -10.02 2.09 -16.97
N PRO A 88 -10.30 1.75 -18.24
CA PRO A 88 -10.12 2.67 -19.37
C PRO A 88 -10.92 3.98 -19.28
N ASP A 89 -12.07 3.99 -18.59
CA ASP A 89 -12.88 5.18 -18.26
C ASP A 89 -12.40 5.90 -16.98
N GLY A 90 -11.33 5.38 -16.36
CA GLY A 90 -10.63 5.95 -15.22
C GLY A 90 -11.25 5.66 -13.86
N ALA A 91 -12.29 4.82 -13.78
CA ALA A 91 -12.86 4.38 -12.51
C ALA A 91 -11.85 3.49 -11.77
N PHE A 92 -11.94 3.39 -10.44
CA PHE A 92 -11.09 2.49 -9.69
C PHE A 92 -11.37 1.03 -10.07
N ALA A 93 -10.31 0.25 -10.27
CA ALA A 93 -10.35 -1.15 -10.70
C ALA A 93 -9.76 -2.10 -9.64
N PRO A 94 -10.36 -2.22 -8.44
CA PRO A 94 -9.91 -3.19 -7.46
C PRO A 94 -10.06 -4.62 -7.98
N ARG A 95 -9.28 -5.53 -7.40
CA ARG A 95 -9.40 -6.98 -7.61
C ARG A 95 -9.59 -7.67 -6.26
N PRO A 96 -10.40 -8.74 -6.17
CA PRO A 96 -10.31 -9.66 -5.04
C PRO A 96 -8.89 -10.22 -4.91
N LEU A 97 -8.49 -10.61 -3.70
CA LEU A 97 -7.12 -11.07 -3.44
C LEU A 97 -6.72 -12.26 -4.33
N SER A 98 -7.58 -13.26 -4.48
CA SER A 98 -7.28 -14.43 -5.31
C SER A 98 -6.98 -14.06 -6.76
N ARG A 99 -7.73 -13.11 -7.33
CA ARG A 99 -7.50 -12.60 -8.67
C ARG A 99 -6.18 -11.83 -8.77
N LEU A 100 -5.87 -10.99 -7.77
CA LEU A 100 -4.59 -10.30 -7.74
C LEU A 100 -3.43 -11.30 -7.70
N VAL A 101 -3.55 -12.37 -6.91
CA VAL A 101 -2.56 -13.46 -6.86
C VAL A 101 -2.43 -14.15 -8.22
N GLY A 102 -3.54 -14.50 -8.86
CA GLY A 102 -3.55 -15.11 -10.19
C GLY A 102 -2.85 -14.25 -11.25
N ASP A 103 -3.14 -12.95 -11.25
CA ASP A 103 -2.54 -11.98 -12.18
C ASP A 103 -1.02 -11.82 -11.96
N GLU A 104 -0.55 -11.82 -10.70
CA GLU A 104 0.84 -11.49 -10.35
C GLU A 104 1.78 -12.70 -10.23
N PHE A 105 1.25 -13.86 -9.83
CA PHE A 105 2.02 -15.07 -9.54
C PHE A 105 1.60 -16.27 -10.40
N GLY A 106 0.48 -16.15 -11.12
CA GLY A 106 -0.06 -17.16 -12.03
C GLY A 106 -1.33 -17.84 -11.50
N GLU A 107 -2.24 -18.15 -12.42
CA GLU A 107 -3.55 -18.76 -12.16
C GLU A 107 -3.55 -19.96 -11.20
N PRO A 108 -2.56 -20.89 -11.20
CA PRO A 108 -2.56 -22.01 -10.26
C PRO A 108 -2.53 -21.61 -8.77
N TRP A 109 -2.06 -20.41 -8.43
CA TRP A 109 -2.01 -19.93 -7.05
C TRP A 109 -3.31 -19.28 -6.57
N ALA A 110 -4.16 -18.81 -7.49
CA ALA A 110 -5.39 -18.11 -7.14
C ALA A 110 -6.32 -18.92 -6.20
N PRO A 111 -6.56 -20.24 -6.41
CA PRO A 111 -7.43 -21.02 -5.53
C PRO A 111 -7.00 -21.04 -4.07
N GLU A 112 -5.70 -20.99 -3.77
CA GLU A 112 -5.19 -21.01 -2.40
C GLU A 112 -5.57 -19.75 -1.61
N PHE A 113 -5.90 -18.66 -2.30
CA PHE A 113 -6.26 -17.38 -1.70
C PHE A 113 -7.76 -17.05 -1.80
N GLN A 114 -8.59 -17.90 -2.41
CA GLN A 114 -10.03 -17.65 -2.57
C GLN A 114 -10.76 -17.44 -1.24
N LEU A 115 -10.31 -18.13 -0.18
CA LEU A 115 -10.85 -17.99 1.17
C LEU A 115 -10.72 -16.56 1.75
N PHE A 116 -9.86 -15.72 1.18
CA PHE A 116 -9.71 -14.32 1.56
C PHE A 116 -10.58 -13.36 0.75
N ASP A 117 -11.24 -13.78 -0.32
CA ASP A 117 -11.92 -12.85 -1.24
C ASP A 117 -13.07 -12.08 -0.58
N ASP A 118 -13.77 -12.70 0.37
CA ASP A 118 -14.81 -12.03 1.15
C ASP A 118 -14.21 -10.98 2.11
N ARG A 119 -12.98 -11.21 2.58
CA ARG A 119 -12.28 -10.32 3.51
C ARG A 119 -11.54 -9.19 2.78
N PHE A 120 -11.00 -9.49 1.61
CA PHE A 120 -10.22 -8.60 0.77
C PHE A 120 -10.79 -8.54 -0.66
N PRO A 121 -12.04 -8.07 -0.82
CA PRO A 121 -12.67 -7.99 -2.14
C PRO A 121 -12.09 -6.84 -2.99
N GLU A 122 -11.46 -5.86 -2.34
CA GLU A 122 -10.93 -4.66 -2.98
C GLU A 122 -9.44 -4.45 -2.69
N CYS A 123 -8.59 -5.06 -3.52
CA CYS A 123 -7.15 -4.92 -3.47
C CYS A 123 -6.61 -4.12 -4.67
N PHE A 124 -5.66 -3.23 -4.39
CA PHE A 124 -4.98 -2.39 -5.37
C PHE A 124 -3.47 -2.63 -5.31
N LEU A 125 -2.90 -3.12 -6.41
CA LEU A 125 -1.47 -3.43 -6.49
C LEU A 125 -0.62 -2.16 -6.36
N LEU A 126 0.40 -2.22 -5.53
CA LEU A 126 1.37 -1.15 -5.35
C LEU A 126 2.74 -1.57 -5.89
N PRO A 127 3.58 -0.61 -6.34
CA PRO A 127 4.95 -0.92 -6.70
C PRO A 127 5.70 -1.49 -5.48
N GLY A 128 6.36 -2.62 -5.67
CA GLY A 128 7.29 -3.14 -4.68
C GLY A 128 7.26 -4.65 -4.52
N GLY A 129 8.39 -5.15 -4.01
CA GLY A 129 8.78 -6.56 -4.01
C GLY A 129 9.45 -6.96 -5.32
N SER A 130 10.58 -7.66 -5.20
CA SER A 130 11.19 -8.39 -6.32
C SER A 130 10.31 -9.61 -6.59
N ASP A 131 10.31 -10.53 -5.62
CA ASP A 131 9.55 -11.77 -5.64
C ASP A 131 8.31 -11.71 -4.73
N SER A 132 8.15 -10.61 -3.97
CA SER A 132 6.92 -10.27 -3.27
C SER A 132 6.08 -9.24 -4.03
N ARG A 133 4.84 -9.01 -3.58
CA ARG A 133 4.00 -7.88 -4.03
C ARG A 133 3.52 -7.08 -2.83
N ARG A 134 3.32 -5.77 -3.01
CA ARG A 134 2.55 -4.96 -2.05
C ARG A 134 1.21 -4.60 -2.64
N PHE A 135 0.18 -4.53 -1.80
CA PHE A 135 -1.14 -4.07 -2.23
C PHE A 135 -1.85 -3.34 -1.10
N LEU A 136 -2.58 -2.29 -1.44
CA LEU A 136 -3.54 -1.64 -0.54
C LEU A 136 -4.83 -2.44 -0.55
N THR A 137 -5.40 -2.74 0.62
CA THR A 137 -6.69 -3.43 0.73
C THR A 137 -7.71 -2.56 1.44
N VAL A 138 -8.90 -2.41 0.86
CA VAL A 138 -9.96 -1.55 1.40
C VAL A 138 -10.72 -2.31 2.50
N THR A 139 -10.29 -2.12 3.74
CA THR A 139 -10.87 -2.74 4.94
C THR A 139 -11.46 -1.67 5.88
N GLU A 140 -11.40 -1.87 7.20
CA GLU A 140 -11.75 -0.81 8.15
C GLU A 140 -10.58 0.18 8.29
N PRO A 141 -10.81 1.49 8.06
CA PRO A 141 -9.74 2.46 8.16
C PRO A 141 -9.30 2.63 9.62
N ASP A 142 -8.07 3.08 9.82
CA ASP A 142 -7.59 3.47 11.15
C ASP A 142 -8.10 4.86 11.58
N ALA A 143 -7.63 5.34 12.73
CA ALA A 143 -7.99 6.65 13.27
C ALA A 143 -7.59 7.84 12.38
N LEU A 144 -6.70 7.64 11.39
CA LEU A 144 -6.29 8.64 10.42
C LEU A 144 -7.04 8.52 9.09
N GLY A 145 -7.94 7.53 8.96
CA GLY A 145 -8.65 7.25 7.71
C GLY A 145 -7.81 6.42 6.72
N GLU A 146 -6.72 5.81 7.16
CA GLU A 146 -5.81 5.04 6.30
C GLU A 146 -6.20 3.57 6.24
N TYR A 147 -5.97 2.93 5.09
CA TYR A 147 -6.13 1.48 4.90
C TYR A 147 -4.76 0.81 4.85
N PRO A 148 -4.64 -0.45 5.31
CA PRO A 148 -3.34 -1.10 5.39
C PRO A 148 -2.80 -1.46 4.01
N VAL A 149 -1.47 -1.48 3.93
CA VAL A 149 -0.74 -2.09 2.82
C VAL A 149 -0.21 -3.43 3.28
N LEU A 150 -0.56 -4.47 2.53
CA LEU A 150 -0.18 -5.86 2.80
C LEU A 150 0.93 -6.29 1.84
N ALA A 151 1.70 -7.28 2.25
CA ALA A 151 2.67 -8.00 1.42
C ALA A 151 2.13 -9.39 1.05
N LEU A 152 2.42 -9.83 -0.17
CA LEU A 152 2.34 -11.22 -0.61
C LEU A 152 3.75 -11.75 -0.81
N ASP A 153 4.02 -12.97 -0.37
CA ASP A 153 5.28 -13.68 -0.61
C ASP A 153 5.05 -15.18 -0.80
N PHE A 154 5.91 -15.82 -1.60
CA PHE A 154 5.85 -17.22 -2.00
C PHE A 154 7.20 -17.93 -1.88
N ASP A 155 8.28 -17.26 -1.43
CA ASP A 155 9.63 -17.83 -1.41
C ASP A 155 9.74 -19.12 -0.55
N ASP A 156 8.99 -19.21 0.55
CA ASP A 156 8.91 -20.41 1.40
C ASP A 156 7.53 -21.09 1.32
N LEU A 157 6.51 -20.39 1.83
CA LEU A 157 5.11 -20.79 1.84
C LEU A 157 4.27 -19.57 1.46
N PRO A 158 3.14 -19.75 0.74
CA PRO A 158 2.25 -18.66 0.44
C PRO A 158 1.90 -17.86 1.70
N TYR A 159 2.14 -16.56 1.62
CA TYR A 159 2.11 -15.64 2.74
C TYR A 159 1.28 -14.41 2.38
N VAL A 160 0.48 -13.92 3.32
CA VAL A 160 -0.14 -12.60 3.26
C VAL A 160 -0.08 -11.94 4.63
N GLY A 161 0.42 -10.71 4.70
CA GLY A 161 0.60 -10.04 5.99
C GLY A 161 0.67 -8.53 5.90
N LEU A 162 0.46 -7.86 7.03
CA LEU A 162 0.52 -6.41 7.12
C LEU A 162 1.97 -5.93 6.95
N MET A 163 2.20 -4.99 6.05
CA MET A 163 3.53 -4.38 5.86
C MET A 163 3.56 -2.93 6.32
N TYR A 164 2.52 -2.14 6.00
CA TYR A 164 2.41 -0.74 6.42
C TYR A 164 1.00 -0.43 6.94
N PRO A 165 0.86 0.50 7.89
CA PRO A 165 -0.44 0.88 8.46
C PRO A 165 -1.25 1.83 7.55
N GLY A 166 -0.72 2.20 6.39
CA GLY A 166 -1.33 3.23 5.56
C GLY A 166 -0.54 3.51 4.30
N PHE A 167 -1.20 4.17 3.35
CA PHE A 167 -0.57 4.61 2.12
C PHE A 167 0.46 5.73 2.41
N ASP A 168 0.20 6.55 3.44
CA ASP A 168 1.14 7.56 3.95
C ASP A 168 2.53 6.98 4.26
N VAL A 169 2.57 5.93 5.09
CA VAL A 169 3.83 5.31 5.53
C VAL A 169 4.48 4.55 4.38
N TYR A 170 3.70 3.79 3.62
CA TYR A 170 4.20 3.07 2.44
C TYR A 170 4.89 4.01 1.46
N THR A 171 4.24 5.11 1.06
CA THR A 171 4.79 6.02 0.06
C THR A 171 6.02 6.77 0.59
N ALA A 172 6.02 7.17 1.86
CA ALA A 172 7.17 7.85 2.44
C ALA A 172 8.38 6.94 2.65
N ASP A 173 8.16 5.68 3.05
CA ASP A 173 9.22 4.68 3.13
C ASP A 173 9.80 4.37 1.75
N THR A 174 8.92 4.15 0.76
CA THR A 174 9.32 3.93 -0.64
C THR A 174 10.08 5.14 -1.22
N ALA A 175 9.79 6.36 -0.77
CA ALA A 175 10.52 7.58 -1.12
C ALA A 175 11.83 7.78 -0.30
N GLY A 176 12.21 6.82 0.55
CA GLY A 176 13.44 6.84 1.33
C GLY A 176 13.43 7.81 2.52
N LEU A 177 12.25 8.21 3.02
CA LEU A 177 12.14 9.26 4.03
C LEU A 177 12.13 8.76 5.48
N LEU A 178 11.82 7.48 5.70
CA LEU A 178 11.55 6.95 7.04
C LEU A 178 12.68 6.08 7.61
N GLY A 179 13.59 5.57 6.77
CA GLY A 179 14.69 4.72 7.21
C GLY A 179 14.24 3.47 7.98
N LEU A 180 13.09 2.89 7.61
CA LEU A 180 12.54 1.74 8.31
C LEU A 180 13.40 0.49 8.03
N GLY A 181 13.78 -0.19 9.10
CA GLY A 181 14.43 -1.50 9.03
C GLY A 181 13.41 -2.61 9.19
N PHE A 182 13.33 -3.53 8.23
CA PHE A 182 12.46 -4.68 8.28
C PHE A 182 13.28 -5.95 8.52
N SER A 183 12.98 -6.68 9.60
CA SER A 183 13.44 -8.07 9.76
C SER A 183 12.48 -9.08 9.12
N THR A 184 11.22 -8.69 8.96
CA THR A 184 10.11 -9.40 8.33
C THR A 184 9.14 -8.37 7.73
N TYR A 185 8.19 -8.76 6.88
CA TYR A 185 7.18 -7.83 6.35
C TYR A 185 6.35 -7.18 7.47
N SER A 186 5.99 -7.94 8.50
CA SER A 186 5.17 -7.48 9.63
C SER A 186 5.93 -6.74 10.74
N SER A 187 7.22 -6.40 10.54
CA SER A 187 8.07 -5.82 11.59
C SER A 187 7.52 -4.52 12.20
N LEU A 188 6.68 -3.77 11.48
CA LEU A 188 6.11 -2.53 12.02
C LEU A 188 5.09 -2.73 13.14
N ILE A 189 4.62 -3.95 13.38
CA ILE A 189 3.68 -4.22 14.48
C ILE A 189 4.26 -3.88 15.86
N ASP A 190 5.57 -4.06 16.03
CA ASP A 190 6.31 -3.75 17.26
C ASP A 190 6.92 -2.34 17.27
N HIS A 191 6.76 -1.58 16.18
CA HIS A 191 7.31 -0.23 16.07
C HIS A 191 6.58 0.72 17.04
N GLY A 192 7.32 1.50 17.85
CA GLY A 192 6.72 2.38 18.86
C GLY A 192 5.71 3.38 18.28
N THR A 193 6.03 3.94 17.11
CA THR A 193 5.16 4.87 16.38
C THR A 193 4.03 4.20 15.58
N TYR A 194 4.33 3.22 14.72
CA TYR A 194 3.38 2.66 13.76
C TYR A 194 2.62 1.43 14.29
N GLY A 195 3.14 0.76 15.31
CA GLY A 195 2.59 -0.46 15.89
C GLY A 195 1.13 -0.37 16.34
N PRO A 196 0.66 0.72 16.97
CA PRO A 196 -0.76 0.88 17.30
C PRO A 196 -1.68 0.79 16.08
N ARG A 197 -1.31 1.42 14.95
CA ARG A 197 -2.08 1.37 13.70
C ARG A 197 -2.00 -0.01 13.05
N MET A 198 -0.83 -0.64 13.09
CA MET A 198 -0.65 -2.02 12.62
C MET A 198 -1.54 -3.00 13.40
N ARG A 199 -1.61 -2.90 14.73
CA ARG A 199 -2.48 -3.76 15.57
C ARG A 199 -3.97 -3.52 15.31
N HIS A 200 -4.36 -2.27 15.03
CA HIS A 200 -5.72 -1.97 14.58
C HIS A 200 -6.06 -2.76 13.32
N HIS A 201 -5.20 -2.69 12.30
CA HIS A 201 -5.41 -3.46 11.08
C HIS A 201 -5.32 -4.97 11.30
N ALA A 202 -4.46 -5.45 12.18
CA ALA A 202 -4.34 -6.89 12.51
C ALA A 202 -5.67 -7.44 13.02
N HIS A 203 -6.35 -6.72 13.90
CA HIS A 203 -7.67 -7.09 14.40
C HIS A 203 -8.73 -7.18 13.29
N HIS A 204 -8.66 -6.32 12.27
CA HIS A 204 -9.64 -6.27 11.19
C HIS A 204 -9.30 -7.17 9.99
N CYS A 205 -8.02 -7.49 9.78
CA CYS A 205 -7.55 -8.26 8.63
C CYS A 205 -7.30 -9.73 8.98
N PHE A 206 -6.83 -10.04 10.18
CA PHE A 206 -6.34 -11.39 10.53
C PHE A 206 -6.64 -11.76 11.99
N ASP A 207 -7.78 -11.28 12.51
CA ASP A 207 -8.28 -11.67 13.84
C ASP A 207 -7.30 -11.41 15.00
N GLY A 208 -6.43 -10.41 14.83
CA GLY A 208 -5.43 -9.97 15.80
C GLY A 208 -3.99 -10.36 15.45
N GLU A 209 -3.80 -11.29 14.52
CA GLU A 209 -2.48 -11.68 14.04
C GLU A 209 -1.95 -10.69 12.99
N PRO A 210 -0.63 -10.55 12.82
CA PRO A 210 -0.07 -9.65 11.80
C PRO A 210 -0.22 -10.20 10.37
N GLU A 211 -0.40 -11.51 10.22
CA GLU A 211 -0.26 -12.23 8.97
C GLU A 211 -0.96 -13.59 8.98
N SER A 212 -1.06 -14.21 7.81
CA SER A 212 -1.48 -15.59 7.62
C SER A 212 -0.53 -16.26 6.63
N GLN A 213 -0.14 -17.49 6.94
CA GLN A 213 0.75 -18.31 6.10
C GLN A 213 0.10 -19.66 5.83
N PHE A 214 0.41 -20.25 4.68
CA PHE A 214 -0.11 -21.56 4.29
C PHE A 214 0.33 -22.68 5.26
N PRO A 215 -0.56 -23.66 5.60
CA PRO A 215 -1.97 -23.69 5.28
C PRO A 215 -2.73 -22.61 6.05
N PHE A 216 -3.49 -21.79 5.34
CA PHE A 216 -4.21 -20.66 5.93
C PHE A 216 -5.25 -21.16 6.94
N CYS A 217 -5.26 -20.54 8.13
CA CYS A 217 -6.18 -20.87 9.23
C CYS A 217 -6.96 -19.63 9.65
N PHE A 218 -8.25 -19.81 9.93
CA PHE A 218 -9.18 -18.83 10.50
C PHE A 218 -10.00 -19.46 11.62
#